data_AF-A0AAD7AX56-F1
#
_entry.id   AF-A0AAD7AX56-F1
#
_cell.length_a   1.000
_cell.length_b   1.000
_cell.length_c   1.000
_cell.angle_alpha   90.00
_cell.angle_beta   90.00
_cell.angle_gamma   90.00
#
_symmetry.space_group_name_H-M   'P 1'
#
loop_
_entity.id
_entity.type
_entity.pdbx_description
1 polymer ?
#
loop_
_entity_poly.entity_id
_entity_poly.type
_entity_poly.pdbx_seq_one_letter_code
_entity_poly.pdbx_strand_id
1 'polypeptide(L)' 'IGKFFEKGLTIGTGQCNVKSYNRYLRDLITTGRAKPSIIVSHHVSLNDAADAYNKYDKRVNGYTKVLLHP' A
#
# COMPACT_ATOMS: atom_id res chain seq x y z
N ILE A 1 -9.51 -10.61 26.19
CA ILE A 1 -10.95 -10.57 25.85
C ILE A 1 -11.72 -9.71 26.86
N GLY A 2 -11.79 -10.03 28.17
CA GLY A 2 -12.52 -9.21 29.16
C GLY A 2 -12.35 -7.68 29.05
N LYS A 3 -11.12 -7.16 29.17
CA LYS A 3 -10.84 -5.71 29.00
C LYS A 3 -11.19 -5.13 27.63
N PHE A 4 -11.22 -5.96 26.59
CA PHE A 4 -11.58 -5.52 25.24
C PHE A 4 -13.08 -5.23 25.14
N PHE A 5 -13.91 -6.08 25.77
CA PHE A 5 -15.36 -5.89 25.88
C PHE A 5 -15.72 -4.77 26.85
N GLU A 6 -15.06 -4.70 28.02
CA GLU A 6 -15.28 -3.63 29.00
C GLU A 6 -15.00 -2.24 28.41
N LYS A 7 -14.03 -2.15 27.49
CA LYS A 7 -13.68 -0.91 26.80
C LYS A 7 -14.53 -0.65 25.54
N GLY A 8 -15.48 -1.53 25.22
CA GLY A 8 -16.36 -1.38 24.05
C GLY A 8 -15.61 -1.33 22.71
N LEU A 9 -14.45 -1.99 22.61
CA LEU A 9 -13.63 -1.93 21.41
C LEU A 9 -14.22 -2.77 20.28
N THR A 10 -14.06 -2.32 19.04
CA THR A 10 -14.46 -3.06 17.84
C THR A 10 -13.23 -3.52 17.07
N ILE A 11 -13.26 -4.76 16.56
CA ILE A 11 -12.23 -5.30 15.66
C ILE A 11 -12.86 -5.52 14.29
N GLY A 12 -12.25 -4.93 13.26
CA GLY A 12 -12.52 -5.24 11.86
C GLY A 12 -11.30 -5.92 11.24
N THR A 13 -11.51 -7.01 10.51
CA THR A 13 -10.47 -7.76 9.79
C THR A 13 -10.96 -8.14 8.40
N GLY A 14 -10.04 -8.58 7.53
CA GLY A 14 -10.37 -9.06 6.19
C GLY A 14 -9.48 -8.46 5.10
N GLN A 15 -9.64 -8.98 3.89
CA GLN A 15 -9.00 -8.44 2.70
C GLN A 15 -9.67 -7.10 2.30
N CYS A 16 -8.90 -6.19 1.71
CA CYS A 16 -9.42 -4.91 1.24
C CYS A 16 -10.52 -5.13 0.17
N ASN A 17 -11.71 -4.57 0.38
CA ASN A 17 -12.77 -4.58 -0.62
C ASN A 17 -12.52 -3.50 -1.69
N VAL A 18 -11.61 -3.79 -2.61
CA VAL A 18 -11.17 -2.83 -3.64
C VAL A 18 -12.33 -2.29 -4.47
N LYS A 19 -13.32 -3.12 -4.84
CA LYS A 19 -14.44 -2.69 -5.69
C LYS A 19 -15.36 -1.67 -5.03
N SER A 20 -15.49 -1.72 -3.71
CA SER A 20 -16.28 -0.74 -2.95
C SER A 20 -15.62 0.64 -2.90
N TYR A 21 -14.28 0.71 -2.95
CA TYR A 21 -13.55 1.96 -2.71
C TYR A 21 -12.78 2.52 -3.92
N ASN A 22 -12.53 1.72 -4.97
CA ASN A 22 -11.63 2.12 -6.06
C ASN A 22 -12.07 3.40 -6.79
N ARG A 23 -13.37 3.58 -7.07
CA ARG A 23 -13.90 4.77 -7.76
C ARG A 23 -13.72 6.01 -6.90
N TYR A 24 -14.09 5.93 -5.63
CA TYR A 24 -13.90 7.02 -4.68
C TYR A 24 -12.42 7.41 -4.54
N LEU A 25 -11.52 6.43 -4.36
CA LEU A 25 -10.09 6.68 -4.23
C LEU A 25 -9.49 7.28 -5.50
N ARG A 26 -9.90 6.81 -6.69
CA ARG A 26 -9.53 7.40 -7.97
C ARG A 26 -9.95 8.87 -8.02
N ASP A 27 -11.19 9.18 -7.65
CA ASP A 27 -11.72 10.54 -7.73
C ASP A 27 -10.97 11.50 -6.79
N LEU A 28 -10.51 11.02 -5.63
CA LEU A 28 -9.61 11.78 -4.76
C LEU A 28 -8.26 12.07 -5.43
N ILE A 29 -7.72 11.12 -6.20
CA ILE A 29 -6.45 11.29 -6.92
C ILE A 29 -6.63 12.28 -8.07
N THR A 30 -7.67 12.12 -8.88
CA THR A 30 -7.90 12.97 -10.07
C THR A 30 -8.24 14.40 -9.71
N THR A 31 -8.93 14.62 -8.58
CA THR A 31 -9.20 15.97 -8.05
C THR A 31 -8.03 16.58 -7.28
N GLY A 32 -6.90 15.87 -7.17
CA GLY A 32 -5.69 16.33 -6.48
C GLY A 32 -5.78 16.31 -4.95
N ARG A 33 -6.88 15.79 -4.37
CA ARG A 33 -7.06 15.64 -2.91
C ARG A 33 -6.16 14.56 -2.32
N ALA A 34 -5.69 13.61 -3.13
CA ALA A 34 -4.74 12.58 -2.73
C ALA A 34 -3.59 12.46 -3.75
N LYS A 35 -2.36 12.32 -3.25
CA LYS A 35 -1.16 12.13 -4.08
C LYS A 35 -0.38 10.90 -3.61
N PRO A 36 -0.83 9.67 -3.94
CA PRO A 36 -0.21 8.45 -3.43
C PRO A 36 1.20 8.23 -3.95
N SER A 37 1.62 8.92 -5.02
CA SER A 37 2.99 8.83 -5.56
C SER A 37 4.08 9.16 -4.53
N ILE A 38 3.76 9.93 -3.48
CA ILE A 38 4.72 10.26 -2.41
C ILE A 38 5.26 9.03 -1.66
N ILE A 39 4.51 7.93 -1.63
CA ILE A 39 4.95 6.71 -0.94
C ILE A 39 5.85 5.83 -1.82
N VAL A 40 5.92 6.11 -3.13
CA VAL A 40 6.76 5.37 -4.07
C VAL A 40 8.21 5.71 -3.79
N SER A 41 9.01 4.68 -3.48
CA SER A 41 10.42 4.87 -3.18
C SER A 41 11.33 4.60 -4.37
N HIS A 42 10.96 3.71 -5.29
CA HIS A 42 11.77 3.38 -6.46
C HIS A 42 10.93 3.13 -7.70
N HIS A 43 11.49 3.50 -8.85
CA HIS A 43 11.02 3.14 -10.18
C HIS A 43 12.13 2.33 -10.86
N VAL A 44 11.82 1.13 -11.35
CA VAL A 44 12.80 0.23 -11.98
C VAL A 44 12.23 -0.41 -13.23
N SER A 45 13.11 -0.89 -14.12
CA SER A 45 12.70 -1.69 -15.29
C SER A 45 12.19 -3.07 -14.87
N LEU A 46 11.35 -3.68 -15.69
CA LEU A 46 10.91 -5.07 -15.52
C LEU A 46 12.09 -6.06 -15.49
N ASN A 47 13.18 -5.76 -16.19
CA ASN A 47 14.41 -6.57 -16.16
C ASN A 47 15.05 -6.62 -14.76
N ASP A 48 14.85 -5.58 -13.95
CA ASP A 48 15.41 -5.47 -12.60
C ASP A 48 14.45 -5.98 -11.51
N ALA A 49 13.31 -6.57 -11.90
CA ALA A 49 12.28 -7.00 -10.96
C ALA A 49 12.82 -7.97 -9.91
N ALA A 50 13.64 -8.96 -10.31
CA ALA A 50 14.20 -9.95 -9.38
C ALA A 50 15.05 -9.31 -8.28
N ASP A 51 15.91 -8.34 -8.63
CA ASP A 51 16.70 -7.60 -7.65
C ASP A 51 15.83 -6.72 -6.75
N ALA A 52 14.84 -6.03 -7.33
CA ALA A 52 13.89 -5.22 -6.56
C ALA A 52 13.11 -6.05 -5.53
N TYR A 53 12.66 -7.25 -5.90
CA TYR A 53 12.02 -8.19 -4.98
C TYR A 53 12.97 -8.61 -3.85
N ASN A 54 14.22 -8.96 -4.17
CA ASN A 54 15.23 -9.34 -3.16
C ASN A 54 15.50 -8.21 -2.15
N LYS A 55 15.61 -6.96 -2.61
CA LYS A 55 15.84 -5.80 -1.74
C LYS A 55 14.63 -5.46 -0.87
N TYR A 56 13.43 -5.56 -1.44
CA TYR A 56 12.17 -5.38 -0.69
C TYR A 56 12.00 -6.43 0.41
N ASP A 57 12.25 -7.70 0.10
CA ASP A 57 12.16 -8.81 1.05
C ASP A 57 13.15 -8.67 2.21
N LYS A 58 14.41 -8.32 1.89
CA LYS A 58 15.46 -8.04 2.88
C LYS A 58 15.27 -6.74 3.64
N ARG A 59 14.20 -5.98 3.37
CA ARG A 59 13.91 -4.67 3.98
C ARG A 59 15.10 -3.72 3.90
N VAL A 60 15.79 -3.71 2.75
CA VAL A 60 16.89 -2.77 2.51
C VAL A 60 16.38 -1.35 2.70
N ASN A 61 17.16 -0.51 3.38
CA ASN A 61 16.75 0.86 3.68
C ASN A 61 16.34 1.60 2.39
N GLY A 62 15.19 2.27 2.42
CA GLY A 62 14.59 2.94 1.26
C GLY A 62 13.72 2.06 0.35
N TYR A 63 13.73 0.73 0.45
CA TYR A 63 12.87 -0.14 -0.36
C TYR A 63 11.52 -0.40 0.30
N THR A 64 10.57 0.53 0.12
CA THR A 64 9.23 0.49 0.74
C THR A 64 8.08 0.36 -0.27
N LYS A 65 8.20 0.94 -1.46
CA LYS A 65 7.21 0.80 -2.55
C LYS A 65 7.90 0.95 -3.90
N VAL A 66 8.03 -0.14 -4.63
CA VAL A 66 8.67 -0.17 -5.95
C VAL A 66 7.61 -0.24 -7.05
N LEU A 67 7.76 0.59 -8.09
CA LEU A 67 6.99 0.49 -9.33
C LEU A 67 7.87 -0.09 -10.44
N LEU A 68 7.36 -1.15 -11.09
CA LEU A 68 7.99 -1.76 -12.26
C LEU A 68 7.46 -1.10 -13.53
N HIS A 69 8.36 -0.71 -14.41
CA HIS A 69 8.06 -0.23 -15.75
C HIS A 69 8.40 -1.33 -16.76
N PRO A 70 7.44 -1.77 -17.60
CA PRO A 70 7.66 -2.78 -18.63
C PRO A 70 8.80 -2.44 -19.59
#